data_AF-A0A453KY95-F1
#
_entry.id   AF-A0A453KY95-F1
#
_cell.length_a   1.000
_cell.length_b   1.000
_cell.length_c   1.000
_cell.angle_alpha   90.00
_cell.angle_beta   90.00
_cell.angle_gamma   90.00
#
_symmetry.space_group_name_H-M   'P 1'
#
loop_
_entity.id
_entity.type
_entity.pdbx_description
1 polymer ?
#
loop_
_entity_poly.entity_id
_entity_poly.type
_entity_poly.pdbx_seq_one_letter_code
_entity_poly.pdbx_strand_id
1 'polypeptide(L)'
;TCLHGESIRICYNDLGDFYYSHGRLTEAFKSYIKTEEYFSASEHVVQMCMKAILISVELGHNVRVLNFVSKAQGCQDPLSPIAIAKLQAVAGLARLGRKEYKLAAQEFLETGPELGSNYSEVIAAQDVATYGSLCALAFLNYSDIKMKVIENAKFGSFLSLFPEIRGLVNDFYYRLHGIIIYCF
;
A
#
# COMPACT_ATOMS: atom_id res chain seq x y z
N THR A 1 -18.13 -10.84 30.78
CA THR A 1 -17.92 -11.70 29.59
C THR A 1 -16.84 -11.18 28.66
N CYS A 2 -16.64 -9.86 28.52
CA CYS A 2 -15.63 -9.26 27.63
C CYS A 2 -14.15 -9.58 27.95
N LEU A 3 -13.79 -9.78 29.24
CA LEU A 3 -12.41 -10.12 29.64
C LEU A 3 -11.90 -11.44 29.04
N HIS A 4 -12.78 -12.44 28.91
CA HIS A 4 -12.38 -13.73 28.33
C HIS A 4 -12.14 -13.63 26.83
N GLY A 5 -12.95 -12.83 26.12
CA GLY A 5 -12.79 -12.62 24.68
C GLY A 5 -11.46 -11.94 24.35
N GLU A 6 -11.11 -10.89 25.10
CA GLU A 6 -9.85 -10.17 24.89
C GLU A 6 -8.63 -11.05 25.16
N SER A 7 -8.63 -11.84 26.24
CA SER A 7 -7.56 -12.80 26.50
C SER A 7 -7.43 -13.85 25.37
N ILE A 8 -8.55 -14.36 24.84
CA ILE A 8 -8.53 -15.32 23.73
C ILE A 8 -7.97 -14.66 22.46
N ARG A 9 -8.35 -13.41 22.18
CA ARG A 9 -7.84 -12.63 21.04
C ARG A 9 -6.31 -12.49 21.11
N ILE A 10 -5.79 -12.13 22.27
CA ILE A 10 -4.35 -12.00 22.51
C ILE A 10 -3.65 -13.35 22.30
N CYS A 11 -4.17 -14.44 22.87
CA CYS A 11 -3.61 -15.77 22.65
C CYS A 11 -3.54 -16.18 21.17
N TYR A 12 -4.58 -15.89 20.38
CA TYR A 12 -4.56 -16.17 18.94
C TYR A 12 -3.56 -15.29 18.18
N ASN A 13 -3.39 -14.03 18.57
CA ASN A 13 -2.35 -13.15 18.02
C ASN A 13 -0.95 -13.68 18.34
N ASP A 14 -0.67 -14.05 19.58
CA ASP A 14 0.61 -14.60 20.01
C ASP A 14 0.93 -15.91 19.27
N LEU A 15 -0.08 -16.77 19.08
CA LEU A 15 0.04 -17.99 18.29
C LEU A 15 0.31 -17.69 16.80
N GLY A 16 -0.31 -16.63 16.27
CA GLY A 16 -0.03 -16.14 14.91
C GLY A 16 1.40 -15.67 14.75
N ASP A 17 1.89 -14.84 15.68
CA ASP A 17 3.27 -14.34 15.70
C ASP A 17 4.29 -15.49 15.86
N PHE A 18 3.98 -16.50 16.68
CA PHE A 18 4.78 -17.73 16.80
C PHE A 18 4.87 -18.47 15.45
N TYR A 19 3.75 -18.73 14.78
CA TYR A 19 3.80 -19.41 13.48
C TYR A 19 4.51 -18.58 12.41
N TYR A 20 4.32 -17.27 12.40
CA TYR A 20 4.96 -16.36 11.46
C TYR A 20 6.49 -16.39 11.62
N SER A 21 7.01 -16.30 12.85
CA SER A 21 8.45 -16.39 13.13
C SER A 21 9.09 -17.74 12.78
N HIS A 22 8.28 -18.81 12.68
CA HIS A 22 8.73 -20.15 12.25
C HIS A 22 8.46 -20.42 10.76
N GLY A 23 8.06 -19.41 9.97
CA GLY A 23 7.79 -19.54 8.54
C GLY A 23 6.52 -20.30 8.18
N ARG A 24 5.66 -20.62 9.16
CA ARG A 24 4.38 -21.32 8.95
C ARG A 24 3.27 -20.33 8.62
N LEU A 25 3.36 -19.74 7.44
CA LEU A 25 2.51 -18.63 7.00
C LEU A 25 1.02 -18.98 6.95
N THR A 26 0.67 -20.19 6.52
CA THR A 26 -0.74 -20.61 6.39
C THR A 26 -1.42 -20.75 7.75
N GLU A 27 -0.70 -21.25 8.74
CA GLU A 27 -1.15 -21.41 10.11
C GLU A 27 -1.18 -20.07 10.84
N ALA A 28 -0.18 -19.22 10.64
CA ALA A 28 -0.19 -17.85 11.15
C ALA A 28 -1.43 -17.09 10.66
N PHE A 29 -1.73 -17.18 9.37
CA PHE A 29 -2.91 -16.55 8.79
C PHE A 29 -4.21 -17.04 9.43
N LYS A 30 -4.38 -18.35 9.61
CA LYS A 30 -5.56 -18.94 10.26
C LYS A 30 -5.72 -18.42 11.69
N SER A 31 -4.63 -18.34 12.46
CA SER A 31 -4.63 -17.81 13.83
C SER A 31 -5.07 -16.34 13.86
N TYR A 32 -4.55 -15.48 12.98
CA TYR A 32 -4.97 -14.08 12.95
C TYR A 32 -6.43 -13.90 12.56
N ILE A 33 -6.93 -14.61 11.53
CA ILE A 33 -8.34 -14.49 11.14
C ILE A 33 -9.28 -14.99 12.25
N LYS A 34 -8.85 -15.98 13.04
CA LYS A 34 -9.65 -16.49 14.16
C LYS A 34 -9.90 -15.44 15.25
N THR A 35 -9.07 -14.39 15.33
CA THR A 35 -9.27 -13.28 16.28
C THR A 35 -10.57 -12.51 16.03
N GLU A 36 -11.13 -12.58 14.82
CA GLU A 36 -12.34 -11.85 14.42
C GLU A 36 -13.57 -12.16 15.28
N GLU A 37 -13.66 -13.39 15.81
CA GLU A 37 -14.75 -13.82 16.70
C GLU A 37 -14.72 -13.13 18.07
N TYR A 38 -13.63 -12.44 18.40
CA TYR A 38 -13.36 -11.88 19.72
C TYR A 38 -13.16 -10.36 19.72
N PHE A 39 -13.53 -9.68 18.63
CA PHE A 39 -13.38 -8.22 18.53
C PHE A 39 -14.35 -7.48 19.44
N SER A 40 -13.79 -6.54 20.21
CA SER A 40 -14.53 -5.61 21.07
C SER A 40 -14.45 -4.15 20.60
N ALA A 41 -13.61 -3.86 19.60
CA ALA A 41 -13.35 -2.53 19.04
C ALA A 41 -13.01 -2.65 17.55
N SER A 42 -13.29 -1.59 16.78
CA SER A 42 -12.97 -1.49 15.35
C SER A 42 -11.47 -1.50 15.06
N GLU A 43 -10.65 -1.00 15.98
CA GLU A 43 -9.18 -0.99 15.87
C GLU A 43 -8.64 -2.42 15.67
N HIS A 44 -9.25 -3.41 16.31
CA HIS A 44 -8.87 -4.81 16.18
C HIS A 44 -9.05 -5.34 14.75
N VAL A 45 -10.05 -4.84 14.01
CA VAL A 45 -10.26 -5.18 12.60
C VAL A 45 -9.08 -4.73 11.77
N VAL A 46 -8.65 -3.47 11.95
CA VAL A 46 -7.51 -2.89 11.21
C VAL A 46 -6.22 -3.63 11.54
N GLN A 47 -5.95 -3.90 12.83
CA GLN A 47 -4.78 -4.65 13.27
C GLN A 47 -4.73 -6.06 12.65
N MET A 48 -5.84 -6.79 12.68
CA MET A 48 -5.93 -8.11 12.04
C MET A 48 -5.73 -8.00 10.53
N CYS A 49 -6.38 -7.04 9.85
CA CYS A 49 -6.23 -6.85 8.42
C CYS A 49 -4.77 -6.59 8.03
N MET A 50 -4.03 -5.77 8.80
CA MET A 50 -2.60 -5.52 8.55
C MET A 50 -1.77 -6.80 8.62
N LYS A 51 -1.98 -7.64 9.64
CA LYS A 51 -1.29 -8.93 9.78
C LYS A 51 -1.67 -9.91 8.66
N ALA A 52 -2.95 -9.96 8.29
CA ALA A 52 -3.46 -10.80 7.20
C ALA A 52 -2.92 -10.36 5.84
N ILE A 53 -2.78 -9.05 5.60
CA ILE A 53 -2.18 -8.46 4.40
C ILE A 53 -0.71 -8.85 4.29
N LEU A 54 0.08 -8.68 5.35
CA LEU A 54 1.50 -9.01 5.37
C LEU A 54 1.74 -10.46 4.89
N ILE A 55 1.05 -11.42 5.51
CA ILE A 55 1.14 -12.83 5.10
C ILE A 55 0.64 -13.06 3.67
N SER A 56 -0.43 -12.36 3.26
CA SER A 56 -0.97 -12.52 1.91
C SER A 56 -0.02 -12.00 0.83
N VAL A 57 0.76 -10.95 1.14
CA VAL A 57 1.83 -10.45 0.26
C VAL A 57 2.96 -11.48 0.15
N GLU A 58 3.42 -12.04 1.27
CA GLU A 58 4.47 -13.07 1.27
C GLU A 58 4.06 -14.35 0.53
N LEU A 59 2.78 -14.73 0.59
CA LEU A 59 2.22 -15.83 -0.18
C LEU A 59 1.93 -15.48 -1.65
N GLY A 60 2.07 -14.22 -2.07
CA GLY A 60 1.75 -13.75 -3.42
C GLY A 60 0.24 -13.73 -3.75
N HIS A 61 -0.63 -13.77 -2.75
CA HIS A 61 -2.09 -13.82 -2.91
C HIS A 61 -2.70 -12.42 -3.07
N ASN A 62 -2.44 -11.76 -4.19
CA ASN A 62 -2.85 -10.37 -4.47
C ASN A 62 -4.36 -10.10 -4.33
N VAL A 63 -5.22 -11.05 -4.69
CA VAL A 63 -6.69 -10.89 -4.54
C VAL A 63 -7.08 -10.80 -3.06
N ARG A 64 -6.43 -11.60 -2.22
CA ARG A 64 -6.68 -11.63 -0.78
C ARG A 64 -6.23 -10.32 -0.12
N VAL A 65 -5.08 -9.79 -0.54
CA VAL A 65 -4.59 -8.48 -0.11
C VAL A 65 -5.65 -7.40 -0.33
N LEU A 66 -6.17 -7.31 -1.56
CA LEU A 66 -7.18 -6.29 -1.91
C LEU A 66 -8.47 -6.43 -1.08
N ASN A 67 -8.93 -7.65 -0.84
CA ASN A 67 -10.10 -7.89 0.01
C ASN A 67 -9.89 -7.38 1.44
N PHE A 68 -8.72 -7.61 2.04
CA PHE A 68 -8.41 -7.11 3.39
C PHE A 68 -8.17 -5.61 3.42
N VAL A 69 -7.61 -5.02 2.35
CA VAL A 69 -7.52 -3.56 2.21
C VAL A 69 -8.92 -2.94 2.23
N SER A 70 -9.85 -3.45 1.40
CA SER A 70 -11.23 -2.97 1.39
C SER A 70 -11.94 -3.18 2.72
N LYS A 71 -11.67 -4.30 3.41
CA LYS A 71 -12.19 -4.56 4.76
C LYS A 71 -11.71 -3.53 5.78
N ALA A 72 -10.42 -3.19 5.77
CA ALA A 72 -9.84 -2.21 6.67
C ALA A 72 -10.34 -0.78 6.38
N GLN A 73 -10.49 -0.42 5.10
CA GLN A 73 -11.03 0.88 4.68
C GLN A 73 -12.53 1.03 4.98
N GLY A 74 -13.27 -0.08 5.10
CA GLY A 74 -14.68 -0.09 5.45
C GLY A 74 -14.99 0.10 6.94
N CYS A 75 -13.97 0.21 7.80
CA CYS A 75 -14.17 0.52 9.21
C CYS A 75 -14.76 1.92 9.40
N GLN A 76 -15.71 2.06 10.34
CA GLN A 76 -16.39 3.35 10.60
C GLN A 76 -15.47 4.37 11.27
N ASP A 77 -14.50 3.90 12.06
CA ASP A 77 -13.57 4.76 12.76
C ASP A 77 -12.46 5.28 11.84
N PRO A 78 -12.03 6.55 12.01
CA PRO A 78 -11.03 7.15 11.16
C PRO A 78 -9.69 6.42 11.31
N LEU A 79 -9.15 5.97 10.18
CA LEU A 79 -7.82 5.36 10.11
C LEU A 79 -6.74 6.42 10.32
N SER A 80 -5.64 6.04 10.99
CA SER A 80 -4.48 6.92 11.10
C SER A 80 -3.87 7.19 9.71
N PRO A 81 -3.25 8.37 9.49
CA PRO A 81 -2.59 8.67 8.21
C PRO A 81 -1.57 7.61 7.78
N ILE A 82 -0.84 7.05 8.75
CA ILE A 82 0.12 5.95 8.52
C ILE A 82 -0.61 4.69 8.04
N ALA A 83 -1.72 4.31 8.67
CA ALA A 83 -2.49 3.15 8.25
C ALA A 83 -3.05 3.32 6.83
N ILE A 84 -3.56 4.52 6.50
CA ILE A 84 -4.03 4.86 5.16
C ILE A 84 -2.89 4.70 4.14
N ALA A 85 -1.71 5.29 4.42
CA ALA A 85 -0.56 5.19 3.53
C ALA A 85 -0.10 3.74 3.32
N LYS A 86 -0.07 2.92 4.38
CA LYS A 86 0.24 1.47 4.29
C LYS A 86 -0.76 0.73 3.39
N LEU A 87 -2.06 0.97 3.60
CA LEU A 87 -3.12 0.31 2.83
C LEU A 87 -3.09 0.72 1.35
N GLN A 88 -2.81 1.99 1.04
CA GLN A 88 -2.65 2.46 -0.34
C GLN A 88 -1.42 1.85 -1.02
N ALA A 89 -0.27 1.86 -0.33
CA ALA A 89 0.97 1.32 -0.87
C ALA A 89 0.83 -0.19 -1.19
N VAL A 90 0.23 -0.96 -0.28
CA VAL A 90 0.04 -2.41 -0.50
C VAL A 90 -1.07 -2.72 -1.51
N ALA A 91 -2.09 -1.88 -1.64
CA ALA A 91 -3.08 -1.98 -2.71
C ALA A 91 -2.42 -1.78 -4.08
N GLY A 92 -1.57 -0.75 -4.20
CA GLY A 92 -0.77 -0.49 -5.40
C GLY A 92 0.10 -1.69 -5.76
N LEU A 93 0.79 -2.27 -4.78
CA LEU A 93 1.62 -3.46 -4.95
C LEU A 93 0.81 -4.69 -5.41
N ALA A 94 -0.35 -4.92 -4.81
CA ALA A 94 -1.22 -6.05 -5.17
C ALA A 94 -1.80 -5.91 -6.59
N ARG A 95 -2.17 -4.69 -7.00
CA ARG A 95 -2.62 -4.40 -8.36
C ARG A 95 -1.48 -4.53 -9.38
N LEU A 96 -0.26 -4.14 -9.00
CA LEU A 96 0.94 -4.36 -9.81
C LEU A 96 1.17 -5.86 -10.07
N GLY A 97 1.06 -6.69 -9.04
CA GLY A 97 1.15 -8.16 -9.16
C GLY A 97 0.04 -8.78 -10.04
N ARG A 98 -1.09 -8.09 -10.21
CA ARG A 98 -2.17 -8.46 -11.13
C ARG A 98 -2.04 -7.87 -12.54
N LYS A 99 -0.95 -7.12 -12.82
CA LYS A 99 -0.72 -6.40 -14.08
C LYS A 99 -1.74 -5.28 -14.36
N GLU A 100 -2.41 -4.79 -13.32
CA GLU A 100 -3.39 -3.69 -13.40
C GLU A 100 -2.67 -2.33 -13.24
N TYR A 101 -1.71 -2.04 -14.11
CA TYR A 101 -0.75 -0.94 -13.94
C TYR A 101 -1.39 0.44 -13.79
N LYS A 102 -2.46 0.73 -14.53
CA LYS A 102 -3.18 2.01 -14.44
C LYS A 102 -3.78 2.24 -13.06
N LEU A 103 -4.35 1.19 -12.47
CA LEU A 103 -4.93 1.26 -11.14
C LEU A 103 -3.84 1.26 -10.07
N ALA A 104 -2.76 0.51 -10.26
CA ALA A 104 -1.59 0.53 -9.39
C ALA A 104 -0.98 1.95 -9.30
N ALA A 105 -0.83 2.63 -10.44
CA ALA A 105 -0.40 4.03 -10.47
C ALA A 105 -1.31 4.94 -9.62
N GLN A 106 -2.63 4.80 -9.72
CA GLN A 106 -3.55 5.62 -8.92
C GLN A 106 -3.35 5.43 -7.42
N GLU A 107 -3.18 4.19 -6.96
CA GLU A 107 -2.93 3.89 -5.54
C GLU A 107 -1.57 4.45 -5.06
N PHE A 108 -0.51 4.29 -5.86
CA PHE A 108 0.82 4.81 -5.50
C PHE A 108 0.87 6.35 -5.49
N LEU A 109 0.20 7.03 -6.43
CA LEU A 109 0.15 8.50 -6.48
C LEU A 109 -0.67 9.11 -5.34
N GLU A 110 -1.62 8.35 -4.78
CA GLU A 110 -2.43 8.77 -3.64
C GLU A 110 -1.82 8.43 -2.27
N THR A 111 -0.75 7.62 -2.26
CA THR A 111 -0.01 7.25 -1.05
C THR A 111 0.59 8.50 -0.40
N GLY A 112 0.33 8.68 0.89
CA GLY A 112 0.83 9.83 1.65
C GLY A 112 2.30 9.69 2.10
N PRO A 113 3.04 10.80 2.27
CA PRO A 113 4.44 10.80 2.70
C PRO A 113 4.65 10.22 4.11
N GLU A 114 3.58 10.07 4.89
CA GLU A 114 3.58 9.42 6.20
C GLU A 114 4.03 7.96 6.15
N LEU A 115 4.04 7.35 4.96
CA LEU A 115 4.61 6.02 4.75
C LEU A 115 6.07 5.95 5.24
N GLY A 116 6.90 6.94 4.89
CA GLY A 116 8.30 7.04 5.32
C GLY A 116 9.03 5.70 5.43
N SER A 117 9.52 5.40 6.65
CA SER A 117 10.09 4.11 7.04
C SER A 117 9.12 3.25 7.86
N ASN A 118 7.84 3.60 7.91
CA ASN A 118 6.84 2.91 8.74
C ASN A 118 6.42 1.55 8.16
N TYR A 119 6.82 1.19 6.93
CA TYR A 119 6.37 -0.03 6.24
C TYR A 119 7.43 -0.71 5.38
N SER A 120 8.71 -0.49 5.71
CA SER A 120 9.85 -1.01 4.94
C SER A 120 9.93 -2.54 4.89
N GLU A 121 9.21 -3.24 5.76
CA GLU A 121 9.05 -4.70 5.72
C GLU A 121 8.27 -5.21 4.49
N VAL A 122 7.44 -4.35 3.87
CA VAL A 122 6.66 -4.69 2.66
C VAL A 122 7.07 -3.85 1.46
N ILE A 123 7.21 -2.54 1.63
CA ILE A 123 7.50 -1.61 0.53
C ILE A 123 8.20 -0.35 1.04
N ALA A 124 9.31 0.03 0.40
CA ALA A 124 10.02 1.25 0.73
C ALA A 124 9.41 2.47 0.04
N ALA A 125 9.62 3.66 0.60
CA ALA A 125 9.24 4.92 -0.03
C ALA A 125 9.85 5.08 -1.45
N GLN A 126 11.05 4.55 -1.68
CA GLN A 126 11.70 4.53 -2.99
C GLN A 126 10.95 3.67 -4.00
N ASP A 127 10.42 2.52 -3.57
CA ASP A 127 9.63 1.62 -4.41
C ASP A 127 8.32 2.29 -4.83
N VAL A 128 7.64 2.97 -3.91
CA VAL A 128 6.43 3.75 -4.22
C VAL A 128 6.71 4.82 -5.25
N ALA A 129 7.80 5.59 -5.09
CA ALA A 129 8.20 6.59 -6.06
C ALA A 129 8.49 5.95 -7.43
N THR A 130 9.26 4.85 -7.46
CA THR A 130 9.68 4.19 -8.70
C THR A 130 8.50 3.56 -9.42
N TYR A 131 7.71 2.71 -8.74
CA TYR A 131 6.57 2.03 -9.35
C TYR A 131 5.45 3.00 -9.68
N GLY A 132 5.19 3.99 -8.83
CA GLY A 132 4.23 5.06 -9.09
C GLY A 132 4.60 5.85 -10.35
N SER A 133 5.85 6.30 -10.46
CA SER A 133 6.34 7.03 -11.63
C SER A 133 6.30 6.17 -12.90
N LEU A 134 6.87 4.96 -12.88
CA LEU A 134 6.91 4.11 -14.07
C LEU A 134 5.51 3.73 -14.57
N CYS A 135 4.60 3.36 -13.66
CA CYS A 135 3.22 3.04 -14.03
C CYS A 135 2.47 4.30 -14.53
N ALA A 136 2.71 5.46 -13.92
CA ALA A 136 2.09 6.71 -14.35
C ALA A 136 2.55 7.10 -15.77
N LEU A 137 3.86 7.10 -16.04
CA LEU A 137 4.42 7.48 -17.33
C LEU A 137 4.00 6.53 -18.47
N ALA A 138 3.84 5.24 -18.16
CA ALA A 138 3.45 4.25 -19.16
C ALA A 138 1.95 4.26 -19.52
N PHE A 139 1.06 4.66 -18.59
CA PHE A 139 -0.39 4.46 -18.75
C PHE A 139 -1.26 5.72 -18.57
N LEU A 140 -0.70 6.84 -18.11
CA LEU A 140 -1.43 8.11 -18.00
C LEU A 140 -1.16 9.01 -19.19
N ASN A 141 -2.16 9.85 -19.49
CA ASN A 141 -2.03 10.87 -20.52
C ASN A 141 -1.24 12.08 -20.01
N TYR A 142 -0.79 12.93 -20.92
CA TYR A 142 -0.01 14.12 -20.60
C TYR A 142 -0.65 15.03 -19.53
N SER A 143 -1.95 15.32 -19.65
CA SER A 143 -2.69 16.13 -18.68
C SER A 143 -2.73 15.48 -17.29
N ASP A 144 -2.92 14.16 -17.24
CA ASP A 144 -2.92 13.38 -16.01
C ASP A 144 -1.53 13.37 -15.36
N ILE A 145 -0.45 13.26 -16.14
CA ILE A 145 0.93 13.31 -15.61
C ILE A 145 1.18 14.65 -14.94
N LYS A 146 0.80 15.76 -15.59
CA LYS A 146 0.95 17.10 -15.00
C LYS A 146 0.22 17.21 -13.67
N MET A 147 -1.08 16.90 -13.66
CA MET A 147 -1.92 17.10 -12.49
C MET A 147 -1.64 16.10 -11.36
N LYS A 148 -1.45 14.81 -11.69
CA LYS A 148 -1.40 13.72 -10.70
C LYS A 148 0.01 13.34 -10.26
N VAL A 149 1.04 13.74 -10.99
CA VAL A 149 2.44 13.40 -10.68
C VAL A 149 3.23 14.65 -10.32
N ILE A 150 3.21 15.69 -11.18
CA ILE A 150 4.05 16.88 -11.01
C ILE A 150 3.45 17.86 -10.00
N GLU A 151 2.14 18.14 -10.11
CA GLU A 151 1.42 19.08 -9.24
C GLU A 151 0.88 18.42 -7.96
N ASN A 152 0.98 17.10 -7.84
CA ASN A 152 0.51 16.36 -6.68
C ASN A 152 1.46 16.53 -5.49
N ALA A 153 1.01 17.21 -4.43
CA ALA A 153 1.82 17.47 -3.24
C ALA A 153 2.26 16.21 -2.48
N LYS A 154 1.39 15.19 -2.41
CA LYS A 154 1.71 13.92 -1.74
C LYS A 154 2.85 13.22 -2.47
N PHE A 155 2.66 12.97 -3.77
CA PHE A 155 3.65 12.27 -4.59
C PHE A 155 4.91 13.10 -4.82
N GLY A 156 4.78 14.43 -4.94
CA GLY A 156 5.89 15.36 -5.03
C GLY A 156 6.83 15.32 -3.82
N SER A 157 6.32 14.95 -2.63
CA SER A 157 7.15 14.71 -1.45
C SER A 157 8.07 13.50 -1.64
N PHE A 158 7.55 12.39 -2.20
CA PHE A 158 8.36 11.22 -2.57
C PHE A 158 9.39 11.55 -3.65
N LEU A 159 8.99 12.26 -4.71
CA LEU A 159 9.92 12.66 -5.78
C LEU A 159 11.03 13.60 -5.31
N SER A 160 10.77 14.39 -4.26
CA SER A 160 11.79 15.27 -3.67
C SER A 160 12.84 14.49 -2.87
N LEU A 161 12.48 13.31 -2.34
CA LEU A 161 13.43 12.39 -1.70
C LEU A 161 14.32 11.66 -2.71
N PHE A 162 13.83 11.45 -3.93
CA PHE A 162 14.52 10.67 -4.97
C PHE A 162 14.71 11.49 -6.26
N PRO A 163 15.72 12.38 -6.32
CA PRO A 163 15.90 13.33 -7.43
C PRO A 163 16.12 12.66 -8.79
N GLU A 164 16.68 11.45 -8.82
CA GLU A 164 16.86 10.66 -10.05
C GLU A 164 15.51 10.31 -10.70
N ILE A 165 14.53 9.87 -9.90
CA ILE A 165 13.18 9.53 -10.37
C ILE A 165 12.44 10.80 -10.81
N ARG A 166 12.61 11.90 -10.07
CA ARG A 166 12.05 13.20 -10.44
C ARG A 166 12.61 13.71 -11.77
N GLY A 167 13.93 13.57 -11.97
CA GLY A 167 14.59 13.89 -13.23
C GLY A 167 13.99 13.12 -14.39
N LEU A 168 13.83 11.80 -14.22
CA LEU A 168 13.20 10.93 -15.23
C LEU A 168 11.78 11.37 -15.60
N VAL A 169 10.93 11.68 -14.62
CA VAL A 169 9.56 12.15 -14.85
C VAL A 169 9.55 13.48 -15.62
N ASN A 170 10.39 14.43 -15.20
CA ASN A 170 10.50 15.73 -15.86
C ASN A 170 11.02 15.59 -17.29
N ASP A 171 12.08 14.82 -17.50
CA ASP A 171 12.65 14.58 -18.83
C ASP A 171 11.62 13.98 -19.78
N PHE A 172 10.84 13.00 -19.32
CA PHE A 172 9.77 12.41 -20.11
C PHE A 172 8.68 13.43 -20.45
N TYR A 173 8.24 14.21 -19.46
CA TYR A 173 7.21 15.24 -19.63
C TYR A 173 7.65 16.34 -20.62
N TYR A 174 8.89 16.82 -20.51
CA TYR A 174 9.42 17.85 -21.41
C TYR A 174 9.79 17.30 -22.81
N ARG A 175 10.24 16.04 -22.93
CA ARG A 175 10.47 15.42 -24.24
C ARG A 175 9.18 15.18 -25.02
N LEU A 176 8.08 14.84 -24.35
CA LEU A 176 6.75 14.80 -24.95
C LEU A 176 6.34 16.18 -25.50
N HIS A 177 6.73 17.26 -24.83
CA HIS A 177 6.58 18.63 -25.34
C HIS A 177 7.55 18.97 -26.48
N GLY A 178 8.75 18.37 -26.46
CA GLY A 178 9.82 18.61 -27.44
C GLY A 178 9.45 18.23 -28.88
N ILE A 179 8.57 17.25 -29.09
CA ILE A 179 8.06 16.92 -30.44
C ILE A 179 7.26 18.09 -31.06
N ILE A 180 6.73 19.01 -30.24
CA ILE A 180 6.04 20.22 -30.72
C ILE A 180 7.00 21.42 -30.83
N ILE A 181 8.18 21.38 -30.18
CA ILE A 181 9.11 22.53 -30.13
C ILE A 181 10.24 22.43 -31.17
N TYR A 182 10.50 21.27 -31.79
CA TYR A 182 11.41 21.14 -32.94
C TYR A 182 10.75 21.45 -34.31
N CYS A 183 9.60 22.13 -34.33
CA CYS A 183 8.98 22.67 -35.54
C CYS A 183 9.08 24.21 -35.67
N PHE A 184 10.14 24.81 -35.15
CA PHE A 184 10.53 26.18 -35.49
C PHE A 184 11.90 26.21 -36.16
#